data_AF-A0A5A7NAP5-F1
#
_entry.id   AF-A0A5A7NAP5-F1
#
_cell.length_a   1.000
_cell.length_b   1.000
_cell.length_c   1.000
_cell.angle_alpha   90.00
_cell.angle_beta   90.00
_cell.angle_gamma   90.00
#
_symmetry.space_group_name_H-M   'P 1'
#
loop_
_entity.id
_entity.type
_entity.pdbx_description
1 polymer ?
#
loop_
_entity_poly.entity_id
_entity_poly.type
_entity_poly.pdbx_seq_one_letter_code
_entity_poly.pdbx_strand_id
1 'polypeptide(L)'
;MMSRAQAVVRQRSAQDLQHWLASLEPADLEAILYDWSFWARPNQLAPDGDWFCWLVLAGRGFGKTRMGSEWVRSLVEGPTALSAKAGAPARIAWWETALPMCAM
;
A
#
# COMPACT_ATOMS: atom_id res chain seq x y z
N MET A 1 12.48 5.14 -7.78
CA MET A 1 11.02 5.07 -8.04
C MET A 1 10.30 5.63 -6.82
N MET A 2 9.58 6.75 -6.99
CA MET A 2 8.99 7.53 -5.89
C MET A 2 7.54 7.14 -5.65
N SER A 3 7.03 7.22 -4.42
CA SER A 3 5.61 7.01 -4.10
C SER A 3 4.71 8.13 -4.65
N ARG A 4 3.39 7.88 -4.70
CA ARG A 4 2.41 8.92 -5.03
C ARG A 4 2.48 10.08 -4.04
N ALA A 5 2.61 9.81 -2.74
CA ALA A 5 2.83 10.82 -1.71
C ALA A 5 4.06 11.68 -2.01
N GLN A 6 5.19 11.05 -2.36
CA GLN A 6 6.40 11.79 -2.71
C GLN A 6 6.22 12.64 -3.97
N ALA A 7 5.46 12.18 -4.95
CA ALA A 7 5.15 12.97 -6.14
C ALA A 7 4.27 14.19 -5.82
N VAL A 8 3.19 14.00 -5.03
CA VAL A 8 2.26 15.08 -4.63
C VAL A 8 2.95 16.11 -3.73
N VAL A 9 3.72 15.65 -2.75
CA VAL A 9 4.38 16.52 -1.77
C VAL A 9 5.55 17.28 -2.40
N ARG A 10 6.36 16.62 -3.25
CA ARG A 10 7.59 17.24 -3.80
C ARG A 10 7.32 18.34 -4.83
N GLN A 11 6.16 18.33 -5.48
CA GLN A 11 5.80 19.34 -6.47
C GLN A 11 5.22 20.62 -5.85
N ARG A 12 4.96 20.63 -4.53
CA ARG A 12 4.35 21.77 -3.83
C ARG A 12 5.39 22.52 -3.00
N SER A 13 5.25 23.84 -2.93
CA SER A 13 5.97 24.61 -1.91
C SER A 13 5.46 24.22 -0.51
N ALA A 14 6.23 24.50 0.53
CA ALA A 14 5.79 24.24 1.90
C ALA A 14 4.47 24.98 2.23
N GLN A 15 4.29 26.19 1.68
CA GLN A 15 3.07 26.99 1.85
C GLN A 15 1.89 26.36 1.11
N ASP A 16 2.07 25.90 -0.13
CA ASP A 16 1.01 25.24 -0.90
C ASP A 16 0.59 23.91 -0.26
N LEU A 17 1.54 23.20 0.35
CA LEU A 17 1.26 21.98 1.09
C LEU A 17 0.47 22.29 2.37
N GLN A 18 0.87 23.33 3.13
CA GLN A 18 0.14 23.77 4.32
C GLN A 18 -1.28 24.21 3.99
N HIS A 19 -1.49 25.01 2.95
CA HIS A 19 -2.84 25.41 2.54
C HIS A 19 -3.69 24.22 2.10
N TRP A 20 -3.12 23.27 1.36
CA TRP A 20 -3.84 22.06 0.97
C TRP A 20 -4.22 21.21 2.18
N LEU A 21 -3.29 20.93 3.09
CA LEU A 21 -3.58 20.18 4.31
C LEU A 21 -4.61 20.90 5.19
N ALA A 22 -4.56 22.23 5.29
CA ALA A 22 -5.53 23.03 6.04
C ALA A 22 -6.92 23.08 5.39
N SER A 23 -7.03 22.71 4.11
CA SER A 23 -8.32 22.64 3.40
C SER A 23 -9.03 21.30 3.54
N LEU A 24 -8.37 20.29 4.10
CA LEU A 24 -8.94 18.97 4.32
C LEU A 24 -9.71 18.92 5.65
N GLU A 25 -10.79 18.15 5.67
CA GLU A 25 -11.49 17.86 6.92
C GLU A 25 -10.60 17.04 7.86
N PRO A 26 -10.76 17.15 9.19
CA PRO A 26 -9.95 16.38 10.14
C PRO A 26 -9.98 14.87 9.90
N ALA A 27 -11.12 14.34 9.48
CA ALA A 27 -11.28 12.92 9.14
C ALA A 27 -10.46 12.51 7.90
N ASP A 28 -10.35 13.38 6.90
CA ASP A 28 -9.56 13.13 5.69
C ASP A 28 -8.07 13.16 6.00
N LEU A 29 -7.63 14.10 6.86
CA LEU A 29 -6.25 14.16 7.34
C LEU A 29 -5.85 12.89 8.08
N GLU A 30 -6.72 12.40 8.95
CA GLU A 30 -6.50 11.14 9.66
C GLU A 30 -6.46 9.96 8.70
N ALA A 31 -7.41 9.88 7.75
CA ALA A 31 -7.46 8.81 6.77
C ALA A 31 -6.18 8.70 5.93
N ILE A 32 -5.59 9.84 5.52
CA ILE A 32 -4.33 9.88 4.74
C ILE A 32 -3.17 9.21 5.49
N LEU A 33 -3.13 9.26 6.84
CA LEU A 33 -2.06 8.61 7.62
C LEU A 33 -2.07 7.07 7.44
N TYR A 34 -3.24 6.51 7.14
CA TYR A 34 -3.45 5.06 7.01
C TYR A 34 -3.70 4.62 5.55
N ASP A 35 -3.70 5.54 4.59
CA ASP A 35 -3.88 5.23 3.18
C ASP A 35 -2.58 4.72 2.54
N TRP A 36 -2.48 3.39 2.39
CA TRP A 36 -1.33 2.80 1.73
C TRP A 36 -1.19 3.21 0.26
N SER A 37 -2.27 3.49 -0.46
CA SER A 37 -2.21 3.89 -1.87
C SER A 37 -1.51 5.24 -2.05
N PHE A 38 -1.59 6.11 -1.04
CA PHE A 38 -0.86 7.37 -0.97
C PHE A 38 0.63 7.12 -0.70
N TRP A 39 0.97 6.33 0.31
CA TRP A 39 2.35 6.14 0.75
C TRP A 39 3.17 5.12 -0.07
N ALA A 40 2.53 4.16 -0.72
CA ALA A 40 3.17 3.08 -1.45
C ALA A 40 4.01 3.61 -2.62
N ARG A 41 5.18 2.99 -2.83
CA ARG A 41 5.91 3.13 -4.09
C ARG A 41 5.18 2.38 -5.20
N PRO A 42 5.30 2.79 -6.47
CA PRO A 42 4.63 2.11 -7.58
C PRO A 42 4.97 0.61 -7.69
N ASN A 43 6.21 0.23 -7.37
CA ASN A 43 6.64 -1.19 -7.35
C ASN A 43 6.16 -1.98 -6.11
N GLN A 44 5.45 -1.32 -5.19
CA GLN A 44 4.76 -1.93 -4.04
C GLN A 44 3.25 -2.03 -4.28
N LEU A 45 2.77 -1.74 -5.49
CA LEU A 45 1.39 -1.94 -5.88
C LEU A 45 1.30 -3.13 -6.83
N ALA A 46 0.22 -3.88 -6.73
CA ALA A 46 -0.05 -4.96 -7.67
C ALA A 46 -0.20 -4.38 -9.09
N PRO A 47 0.28 -5.09 -10.13
CA PRO A 47 0.08 -4.66 -11.51
C PRO A 47 -1.40 -4.73 -11.88
N ASP A 48 -1.81 -3.86 -12.80
CA ASP A 48 -3.14 -3.90 -13.38
C ASP A 48 -3.35 -5.17 -14.23
N GLY A 49 -4.61 -5.57 -14.39
CA GLY A 49 -5.02 -6.70 -15.21
C GLY A 49 -5.10 -8.04 -14.46
N ASP A 50 -5.38 -9.10 -15.21
CA ASP A 50 -5.56 -10.45 -14.67
C ASP A 50 -4.24 -11.20 -14.65
N TRP A 51 -3.82 -11.61 -13.46
CA TRP A 51 -2.62 -12.40 -13.26
C TRP A 51 -2.92 -13.56 -12.31
N PHE A 52 -2.25 -14.68 -12.55
CA PHE A 52 -2.37 -15.85 -11.70
C PHE A 52 -1.54 -15.73 -10.42
N CYS A 53 -0.38 -15.07 -10.50
CA CYS A 53 0.55 -14.91 -9.38
C CYS A 53 1.27 -13.57 -9.48
N TRP A 54 1.38 -12.87 -8.35
CA TRP A 54 2.20 -11.67 -8.21
C TRP A 54 3.49 -12.00 -7.47
N LEU A 55 4.60 -12.08 -8.20
CA LEU A 55 5.92 -12.36 -7.65
C LEU A 55 6.67 -11.05 -7.33
N VAL A 56 7.07 -10.89 -6.06
CA VAL A 56 7.83 -9.72 -5.60
C VAL A 56 9.26 -10.13 -5.24
N LEU A 57 10.19 -9.86 -6.15
CA LEU A 57 11.63 -10.08 -5.93
C LEU A 57 12.26 -8.85 -5.28
N ALA A 58 12.41 -8.88 -3.95
CA ALA A 58 12.95 -7.74 -3.22
C ALA A 58 13.80 -8.11 -2.00
N GLY A 59 14.82 -7.30 -1.74
CA GLY A 59 15.73 -7.43 -0.59
C GLY A 59 15.18 -6.87 0.74
N ARG A 60 16.06 -6.78 1.75
CA ARG A 60 15.76 -6.17 3.05
C ARG A 60 15.42 -4.68 2.87
N GLY A 61 14.50 -4.15 3.69
CA GLY A 61 14.11 -2.74 3.66
C GLY A 61 13.18 -2.33 2.51
N PHE A 62 12.81 -3.26 1.63
CA PHE A 62 11.80 -2.99 0.60
C PHE A 62 10.40 -2.73 1.19
N GLY A 63 10.09 -3.39 2.31
CA GLY A 63 8.76 -3.32 2.93
C GLY A 63 7.79 -4.38 2.38
N LYS A 64 8.28 -5.58 2.05
CA LYS A 64 7.48 -6.71 1.53
C LYS A 64 6.31 -7.07 2.46
N THR A 65 6.56 -7.11 3.76
CA THR A 65 5.53 -7.44 4.76
C THR A 65 4.38 -6.44 4.76
N ARG A 66 4.66 -5.13 4.87
CA ARG A 66 3.62 -4.09 4.85
C ARG A 66 2.89 -4.07 3.50
N MET A 67 3.63 -4.13 2.40
CA MET A 67 3.06 -4.20 1.05
C MET A 67 2.10 -5.38 0.90
N GLY A 68 2.50 -6.58 1.32
CA GLY A 68 1.67 -7.78 1.26
C GLY A 68 0.40 -7.65 2.11
N SER A 69 0.53 -7.20 3.36
CA SER A 69 -0.62 -6.98 4.25
C SER A 69 -1.62 -5.97 3.68
N GLU A 70 -1.14 -4.86 3.13
CA GLU A 70 -2.00 -3.82 2.55
C GLU A 70 -2.64 -4.27 1.24
N TRP A 71 -1.95 -5.09 0.45
CA TRP A 71 -2.57 -5.73 -0.71
C TRP A 71 -3.69 -6.67 -0.29
N VAL A 72 -3.48 -7.54 0.70
CA VAL A 72 -4.54 -8.39 1.26
C VAL A 72 -5.69 -7.53 1.79
N ARG A 73 -5.40 -6.47 2.56
CA ARG A 73 -6.41 -5.54 3.05
C ARG A 73 -7.24 -4.96 1.90
N SER A 74 -6.60 -4.48 0.84
CA SER A 74 -7.29 -3.92 -0.33
C SER A 74 -8.23 -4.92 -1.03
N LEU A 75 -7.99 -6.23 -0.89
CA LEU A 75 -8.84 -7.28 -1.45
C LEU A 75 -10.03 -7.65 -0.57
N VAL A 76 -9.93 -7.47 0.75
CA VAL A 76 -10.94 -7.98 1.69
C VAL A 76 -11.69 -6.89 2.44
N GLU A 77 -11.08 -5.72 2.65
CA GLU A 77 -11.67 -4.66 3.47
C GLU A 77 -13.05 -4.24 2.93
N GLY A 78 -14.07 -4.37 3.78
CA GLY A 78 -15.45 -3.98 3.51
C GLY A 78 -15.93 -2.92 4.49
N PRO A 79 -17.24 -2.60 4.48
CA PRO A 79 -17.79 -1.51 5.29
C PRO A 79 -17.73 -1.76 6.80
N THR A 80 -17.53 -3.01 7.24
CA THR A 80 -17.43 -3.37 8.66
C THR A 80 -16.36 -4.44 8.87
N ALA A 81 -15.89 -4.60 10.11
CA ALA A 81 -14.90 -5.62 10.46
C ALA A 81 -15.36 -7.08 10.20
N LEU A 82 -16.66 -7.30 10.00
CA LEU A 82 -17.24 -8.63 9.77
C LEU A 82 -17.70 -8.83 8.31
N SER A 83 -17.49 -7.85 7.43
CA SER A 83 -17.89 -7.92 6.03
C SER A 83 -16.72 -7.68 5.10
N ALA A 84 -16.63 -8.50 4.06
CA ALA A 84 -15.70 -8.28 2.96
C ALA A 84 -16.38 -7.51 1.83
N LYS A 85 -15.60 -6.79 1.02
CA LYS A 85 -16.12 -6.16 -0.19
C LYS A 85 -16.71 -7.21 -1.16
N ALA A 86 -17.71 -6.81 -1.93
CA ALA A 86 -18.29 -7.67 -2.96
C ALA A 86 -17.20 -8.11 -3.96
N GLY A 87 -17.19 -9.40 -4.32
CA GLY A 87 -16.16 -9.96 -5.20
C GLY A 87 -14.80 -10.20 -4.53
N ALA A 88 -14.70 -10.08 -3.20
CA ALA A 88 -13.49 -10.48 -2.48
C ALA A 88 -13.16 -11.97 -2.75
N PRO A 89 -11.87 -12.31 -2.91
CA PRO A 89 -11.47 -13.66 -3.21
C PRO A 89 -11.78 -14.61 -2.04
N ALA A 90 -12.30 -15.80 -2.36
CA ALA A 90 -12.57 -16.83 -1.36
C ALA A 90 -11.30 -17.40 -0.70
N ARG A 91 -10.14 -17.25 -1.36
CA ARG A 91 -8.85 -17.73 -0.88
C ARG A 91 -7.76 -16.70 -1.20
N ILE A 92 -6.94 -16.41 -0.21
CA ILE A 92 -5.77 -15.55 -0.33
C ILE A 92 -4.58 -16.33 0.22
N ALA A 93 -3.51 -16.41 -0.56
CA ALA A 93 -2.24 -16.96 -0.13
C ALA A 93 -1.18 -15.88 -0.25
N TRP A 94 -0.67 -15.44 0.90
CA TRP A 94 0.49 -14.57 0.99
C TRP A 94 1.56 -15.33 1.74
N TRP A 95 2.72 -15.52 1.12
CA TRP A 95 3.86 -16.15 1.76
C TRP A 95 5.12 -15.37 1.44
N GLU A 96 5.99 -15.26 2.42
CA GLU A 96 7.34 -14.72 2.25
C GLU A 96 8.31 -15.87 2.46
N THR A 97 8.98 -16.30 1.39
CA THR A 97 10.08 -17.26 1.54
C THR A 97 11.29 -16.51 2.07
N ALA A 98 11.53 -16.60 3.38
CA ALA A 98 12.84 -16.35 3.92
C ALA A 98 13.72 -17.53 3.48
N LEU A 99 14.53 -17.37 2.42
CA LEU A 99 15.60 -18.32 2.19
C LEU A 99 16.43 -18.38 3.49
N PRO A 100 16.63 -19.56 4.10
CA PRO A 100 17.54 -19.65 5.23
C PRO A 100 18.89 -19.12 4.75
N MET A 101 19.39 -18.10 5.44
CA MET A 101 20.79 -17.70 5.28
C MET A 101 21.64 -18.91 5.67
N CYS A 102 22.09 -19.71 4.70
CA CYS A 102 23.35 -20.42 4.86
C CYS A 102 24.42 -19.33 4.95
N ALA A 103 24.74 -18.93 6.19
CA ALA A 103 26.01 -18.30 6.48
C ALA A 103 27.09 -19.29 6.03
N MET A 104 27.93 -18.85 5.09
CA MET A 104 29.25 -19.45 4.84
C MET A 104 30.14 -19.27 6.07
#